data_AF-A0A382BH14-F1
#
_entry.id   AF-A0A382BH14-F1
#
_cell.length_a   1.000
_cell.length_b   1.000
_cell.length_c   1.000
_cell.angle_alpha   90.00
_cell.angle_beta   90.00
_cell.angle_gamma   90.00
#
_symmetry.space_group_name_H-M   'P 1'
#
loop_
_entity.id
_entity.type
_entity.pdbx_description
1 polymer ?
#
loop_
_entity_poly.entity_id
_entity_poly.type
_entity_poly.pdbx_seq_one_letter_code
_entity_poly.pdbx_strand_id
1 'polypeptide(L)'
;MQRPRGFTLIELIIVIALIGLLALVASTRIQDASLNVRISAAINQITSDLEQVKTLALAHHKNMSLTFNVSTESYSIHKNGTLMTDYPGSNSGIIDLSQGTFTGVDITSTNINGSNVINIDKWGNVLN
;
A
#
# COMPACT_ATOMS: atom_id res chain seq x y z
N MET A 1 56.72 -18.90 16.69
CA MET A 1 55.27 -18.70 16.91
C MET A 1 55.02 -17.26 17.31
N GLN A 2 54.51 -16.41 16.41
CA GLN A 2 54.16 -15.03 16.76
C GLN A 2 52.77 -15.02 17.40
N ARG A 3 52.65 -14.41 18.58
CA ARG A 3 51.36 -14.27 19.29
C ARG A 3 50.53 -13.19 18.58
N PRO A 4 49.25 -13.44 18.27
CA PRO A 4 48.38 -12.39 17.74
C PRO A 4 48.26 -11.27 18.79
N ARG A 5 48.46 -10.02 18.36
CA ARG A 5 48.25 -8.84 19.20
C ARG A 5 46.75 -8.63 19.37
N GLY A 6 46.30 -8.53 20.63
CA GLY A 6 44.91 -8.21 20.97
C GLY A 6 44.62 -6.72 20.78
N PHE A 7 43.33 -6.39 20.69
CA PHE A 7 42.84 -5.01 20.63
C PHE A 7 43.14 -4.25 21.93
N THR A 8 43.50 -2.98 21.79
CA THR A 8 43.63 -2.06 22.92
C THR A 8 42.26 -1.48 23.34
N LEU A 9 42.16 -1.04 24.59
CA LEU A 9 40.93 -0.44 25.10
C LEU A 9 40.58 0.87 24.37
N ILE A 10 41.59 1.63 23.95
CA ILE A 10 41.38 2.85 23.17
C ILE A 10 40.88 2.57 21.76
N GLU A 11 41.37 1.51 21.11
CA GLU A 11 40.83 1.08 19.80
C GLU A 11 39.36 0.71 19.90
N LEU A 12 38.94 0.01 20.97
CA LEU A 12 37.54 -0.33 21.18
C LEU A 12 36.66 0.93 21.32
N ILE A 13 37.11 1.93 22.08
CA ILE A 13 36.38 3.19 22.26
C ILE A 13 36.21 3.91 20.92
N ILE A 14 37.27 3.98 20.11
CA ILE A 14 37.23 4.61 18.79
C ILE A 14 36.26 3.86 17.86
N VAL A 15 36.28 2.53 17.87
CA VAL A 15 35.35 1.72 17.05
C VAL A 15 33.90 1.95 17.45
N ILE A 16 33.58 1.99 18.75
CA ILE A 16 32.22 2.27 19.23
C ILE A 16 31.78 3.69 18.83
N ALA A 17 32.67 4.69 18.96
CA ALA A 17 32.38 6.06 18.54
C ALA A 17 32.11 6.16 17.02
N LEU A 18 32.89 5.45 16.20
CA LEU A 18 32.68 5.40 14.75
C LEU A 18 31.37 4.70 14.37
N ILE A 19 31.02 3.58 15.03
CA ILE A 19 29.74 2.90 14.81
C ILE A 19 28.57 3.81 15.20
N GLY A 20 28.68 4.54 16.32
CA GLY A 20 27.66 5.52 16.72
C GLY A 20 27.45 6.63 15.70
N LEU A 21 28.54 7.18 15.15
CA LEU A 21 28.48 8.20 14.09
C LEU A 21 27.81 7.65 12.82
N LEU A 22 28.20 6.45 12.39
CA LEU A 22 27.62 5.80 11.21
C LEU A 22 26.14 5.47 11.42
N ALA A 23 25.75 5.05 12.62
CA ALA A 23 24.35 4.74 12.96
C ALA A 23 23.45 5.98 12.84
N LEU A 24 23.92 7.16 13.28
CA LEU A 24 23.18 8.41 13.15
C LEU A 24 22.92 8.78 11.69
N VAL A 25 23.93 8.64 10.82
CA VAL A 25 23.81 8.93 9.38
C VAL A 25 22.96 7.89 8.65
N ALA A 26 23.06 6.62 9.03
CA ALA A 26 22.28 5.54 8.43
C ALA A 26 20.78 5.63 8.78
N SER A 27 20.45 6.13 9.97
CA SER A 27 19.06 6.22 10.45
C SER A 27 18.17 7.11 9.58
N THR A 28 18.68 8.23 9.07
CA THR A 28 17.88 9.20 8.31
C THR A 28 17.52 8.71 6.90
N ARG A 29 18.36 7.87 6.27
CA ARG A 29 18.15 7.42 4.88
C ARG A 29 17.08 6.34 4.70
N ILE A 30 16.71 5.62 5.75
CA ILE A 30 15.80 4.46 5.61
C ILE A 30 14.33 4.89 5.47
N GLN A 31 13.96 6.10 5.91
CA GLN A 31 12.56 6.53 5.96
C GLN A 31 12.03 6.93 4.56
N ASP A 32 12.78 7.71 3.79
CA ASP A 32 12.27 8.33 2.54
C ASP A 32 12.13 7.34 1.37
N ALA A 33 13.03 6.37 1.25
CA ALA A 33 12.96 5.37 0.16
C ALA A 33 11.73 4.47 0.27
N SER A 34 11.14 4.35 1.46
CA SER A 34 10.01 3.46 1.70
C SER A 34 8.68 4.00 1.17
N LEU A 35 8.48 5.32 1.16
CA LEU A 35 7.18 5.93 0.85
C LEU A 35 6.78 5.72 -0.62
N ASN A 36 7.69 5.99 -1.57
CA ASN A 36 7.42 5.80 -2.99
C ASN A 36 7.10 4.34 -3.35
N VAL A 37 7.74 3.39 -2.65
CA VAL A 37 7.46 1.96 -2.81
C VAL A 37 6.06 1.62 -2.31
N ARG A 38 5.64 2.21 -1.18
CA ARG A 38 4.29 2.02 -0.62
C ARG A 38 3.21 2.63 -1.51
N ILE A 39 3.42 3.82 -2.07
CA ILE A 39 2.52 4.42 -3.06
C ILE A 39 2.36 3.49 -4.26
N SER A 40 3.49 3.01 -4.81
CA SER A 40 3.47 2.10 -5.95
C SER A 40 2.72 0.80 -5.62
N ALA A 41 2.90 0.27 -4.40
CA ALA A 41 2.16 -0.90 -3.93
C ALA A 41 0.65 -0.63 -3.83
N ALA A 42 0.24 0.54 -3.31
CA ALA A 42 -1.17 0.92 -3.23
C ALA A 42 -1.82 1.05 -4.63
N ILE A 43 -1.12 1.67 -5.58
CA ILE A 43 -1.57 1.77 -6.98
C ILE A 43 -1.70 0.37 -7.62
N ASN A 44 -0.71 -0.50 -7.40
CA ASN A 44 -0.73 -1.87 -7.91
C ASN A 44 -1.89 -2.67 -7.31
N GLN A 45 -2.17 -2.48 -6.01
CA GLN A 45 -3.31 -3.11 -5.35
C GLN A 45 -4.63 -2.67 -5.99
N ILE A 46 -4.85 -1.35 -6.12
CA ILE A 46 -6.07 -0.82 -6.76
C ILE A 46 -6.23 -1.34 -8.19
N THR A 47 -5.14 -1.38 -8.96
CA THR A 47 -5.16 -1.86 -10.35
C THR A 47 -5.49 -3.36 -10.41
N SER A 48 -4.86 -4.17 -9.55
CA SER A 48 -5.13 -5.59 -9.45
C SER A 48 -6.59 -5.86 -9.07
N ASP A 49 -7.11 -5.11 -8.09
CA ASP A 49 -8.49 -5.24 -7.64
C ASP A 49 -9.47 -4.80 -8.72
N LEU A 50 -9.16 -3.76 -9.49
CA LEU A 50 -9.97 -3.35 -10.62
C LEU A 50 -10.08 -4.45 -11.68
N GLU A 51 -8.97 -5.07 -12.06
CA GLU A 51 -8.96 -6.18 -13.04
C GLU A 51 -9.68 -7.42 -12.51
N GLN A 52 -9.52 -7.72 -11.22
CA GLN A 52 -10.24 -8.81 -10.57
C GLN A 52 -11.75 -8.54 -10.55
N VAL A 53 -12.18 -7.33 -10.21
CA VAL A 53 -13.59 -6.95 -10.20
C VAL A 53 -14.20 -6.99 -11.59
N LYS A 54 -13.48 -6.56 -12.65
CA LYS A 54 -13.93 -6.76 -14.04
C LYS A 54 -14.15 -8.23 -14.37
N THR A 55 -13.20 -9.08 -13.99
CA THR A 55 -13.30 -10.54 -14.20
C THR A 55 -14.47 -11.14 -13.43
N LEU A 56 -14.70 -10.70 -12.19
CA LEU A 56 -15.83 -11.14 -11.37
C LEU A 56 -17.18 -10.64 -11.93
N ALA A 57 -17.24 -9.42 -12.44
CA ALA A 57 -18.44 -8.86 -13.07
C ALA A 57 -18.85 -9.69 -14.29
N LEU A 58 -17.87 -10.06 -15.12
CA LEU A 58 -18.01 -10.97 -16.26
C LEU A 58 -18.47 -12.37 -15.81
N ALA A 59 -17.75 -12.98 -14.86
CA ALA A 59 -17.99 -14.35 -14.40
C ALA A 59 -19.38 -14.52 -13.76
N HIS A 60 -19.83 -13.52 -13.00
CA HIS A 60 -21.12 -13.57 -12.30
C HIS A 60 -22.27 -12.92 -13.08
N HIS A 61 -22.00 -12.29 -14.22
CA HIS A 61 -22.95 -11.50 -14.98
C HIS A 61 -23.67 -10.46 -14.11
N LYS A 62 -22.93 -9.75 -13.25
CA LYS A 62 -23.44 -8.74 -12.33
C LYS A 62 -22.67 -7.43 -12.52
N ASN A 63 -23.38 -6.32 -12.37
CA ASN A 63 -22.75 -5.01 -12.30
C ASN A 63 -21.96 -4.90 -11.00
N MET A 64 -20.78 -4.31 -11.06
CA MET A 64 -19.93 -4.08 -9.91
C MET A 64 -19.50 -2.61 -9.87
N SER A 65 -19.12 -2.13 -8.70
CA SER A 65 -18.56 -0.78 -8.57
C SER A 65 -17.51 -0.69 -7.47
N LEU A 66 -16.49 0.15 -7.67
CA LEU A 66 -15.55 0.54 -6.63
C LEU A 66 -15.88 1.95 -6.18
N THR A 67 -16.07 2.14 -4.88
CA THR A 67 -16.35 3.45 -4.28
C THR A 67 -15.20 3.86 -3.39
N PHE A 68 -14.57 4.99 -3.69
CA PHE A 68 -13.46 5.54 -2.92
C PHE A 68 -13.96 6.54 -1.89
N ASN A 69 -13.41 6.47 -0.67
CA ASN A 69 -13.70 7.40 0.41
C ASN A 69 -12.40 8.04 0.90
N VAL A 70 -12.26 9.33 0.61
CA VAL A 70 -11.11 10.16 1.01
C VAL A 70 -11.03 10.31 2.53
N SER A 71 -12.17 10.41 3.23
CA SER A 71 -12.18 10.66 4.69
C SER A 71 -11.70 9.47 5.51
N THR A 72 -11.84 8.26 4.95
CA THR A 72 -11.43 7.01 5.57
C THR A 72 -10.26 6.35 4.85
N GLU A 73 -9.66 7.04 3.88
CA GLU A 73 -8.51 6.59 3.10
C GLU A 73 -8.65 5.16 2.58
N SER A 74 -9.85 4.83 2.12
CA SER A 74 -10.23 3.46 1.78
C SER A 74 -11.14 3.41 0.57
N TYR A 75 -11.32 2.21 0.03
CA TYR A 75 -12.32 1.96 -0.99
C TYR A 75 -13.05 0.65 -0.71
N SER A 76 -14.22 0.52 -1.33
CA SER A 76 -15.12 -0.60 -1.12
C SER A 76 -15.71 -1.08 -2.43
N ILE A 77 -15.93 -2.38 -2.52
CA ILE A 77 -16.42 -3.03 -3.73
C ILE A 77 -17.89 -3.39 -3.51
N HIS A 78 -18.73 -3.02 -4.47
CA HIS A 78 -20.15 -3.31 -4.44
C HIS A 78 -20.52 -4.22 -5.60
N LYS A 79 -21.43 -5.16 -5.33
CA LYS A 79 -22.04 -6.06 -6.30
C LYS A 79 -23.52 -5.71 -6.40
N ASN A 80 -23.93 -5.20 -7.56
CA ASN A 80 -25.29 -4.74 -7.84
C ASN A 80 -25.82 -3.75 -6.77
N GLY A 81 -24.95 -2.84 -6.30
CA GLY A 81 -25.27 -1.84 -5.28
C GLY A 81 -25.12 -2.30 -3.83
N THR A 82 -24.90 -3.59 -3.57
CA THR A 82 -24.67 -4.12 -2.22
C THR A 82 -23.18 -4.28 -1.95
N LEU A 83 -22.70 -3.86 -0.78
CA LEU A 83 -21.31 -4.06 -0.36
C LEU A 83 -20.93 -5.55 -0.39
N MET A 84 -19.80 -5.87 -1.03
CA MET A 84 -19.25 -7.22 -1.09
C MET A 84 -18.33 -7.46 0.11
N THR A 85 -18.88 -8.03 1.18
CA THR A 85 -18.14 -8.22 2.45
C THR A 85 -17.12 -9.35 2.40
N ASP A 86 -17.21 -10.23 1.41
CA ASP A 86 -16.39 -11.42 1.20
C ASP A 86 -15.25 -11.20 0.18
N TYR A 87 -14.92 -9.95 -0.14
CA TYR A 87 -13.84 -9.65 -1.07
C TYR A 87 -12.45 -10.00 -0.49
N PRO A 88 -11.60 -10.76 -1.21
CA PRO A 88 -10.27 -11.14 -0.72
C PRO A 88 -9.41 -9.93 -0.37
N GLY A 89 -8.68 -10.00 0.76
CA GLY A 89 -7.81 -8.90 1.20
C GLY A 89 -8.55 -7.68 1.76
N SER A 90 -9.88 -7.72 1.84
CA SER A 90 -10.69 -6.69 2.48
C SER A 90 -11.00 -7.01 3.94
N ASN A 91 -11.24 -5.97 4.73
CA ASN A 91 -11.85 -6.08 6.05
C ASN A 91 -13.36 -5.82 5.93
N SER A 92 -14.16 -6.88 5.77
CA SER A 92 -15.62 -6.78 5.56
C SER A 92 -16.01 -5.95 4.32
N GLY A 93 -15.25 -6.07 3.22
CA GLY A 93 -15.52 -5.36 1.97
C GLY A 93 -14.87 -3.99 1.85
N ILE A 94 -14.09 -3.58 2.85
CA ILE A 94 -13.35 -2.31 2.87
C ILE A 94 -11.86 -2.60 2.78
N ILE A 95 -11.19 -1.95 1.82
CA ILE A 95 -9.73 -1.99 1.65
C ILE A 95 -9.19 -0.65 2.12
N ASP A 96 -8.41 -0.67 3.21
CA ASP A 96 -7.80 0.50 3.84
C ASP A 96 -6.39 0.74 3.29
N LEU A 97 -6.14 1.94 2.76
CA LEU A 97 -4.86 2.35 2.18
C LEU A 97 -4.00 3.18 3.15
N SER A 98 -4.47 3.43 4.37
CA SER A 98 -3.74 4.19 5.40
C SER A 98 -2.99 3.29 6.38
N GLN A 99 -3.28 1.99 6.38
CA GLN A 99 -2.79 1.04 7.39
C GLN A 99 -1.82 -0.01 6.82
N GLY A 100 -1.08 -0.66 7.72
CA GLY A 100 -0.20 -1.79 7.39
C GLY A 100 0.85 -1.44 6.33
N THR A 101 0.88 -2.23 5.25
CA THR A 101 1.83 -2.06 4.14
C THR A 101 1.72 -0.71 3.43
N PHE A 102 0.59 -0.01 3.56
CA PHE A 102 0.34 1.27 2.89
C PHE A 102 0.50 2.49 3.83
N THR A 103 1.02 2.30 5.05
CA THR A 103 1.18 3.40 6.02
C THR A 103 1.91 4.61 5.41
N GLY A 104 1.31 5.79 5.52
CA GLY A 104 1.81 7.05 4.95
C GLY A 104 1.44 7.29 3.48
N VAL A 105 0.48 6.52 2.94
CA VAL A 105 -0.17 6.78 1.65
C VAL A 105 -1.53 7.42 1.92
N ASP A 106 -1.72 8.62 1.40
CA ASP A 106 -2.95 9.39 1.64
C ASP A 106 -3.74 9.52 0.33
N ILE A 107 -5.07 9.35 0.40
CA ILE A 107 -5.95 9.67 -0.72
C ILE A 107 -6.27 11.17 -0.65
N THR A 108 -5.59 11.99 -1.44
CA THR A 108 -5.80 13.45 -1.38
C THR A 108 -7.10 13.92 -2.05
N SER A 109 -7.49 13.25 -3.13
CA SER A 109 -8.73 13.55 -3.86
C SER A 109 -9.14 12.37 -4.74
N THR A 110 -10.42 12.32 -5.09
CA THR A 110 -10.97 11.35 -6.03
C THR A 110 -11.78 12.10 -7.09
N ASN A 111 -11.44 11.88 -8.36
CA ASN A 111 -12.20 12.43 -9.49
C ASN A 111 -12.16 11.46 -10.65
N ILE A 112 -13.22 10.67 -10.75
CA ILE A 112 -13.47 9.68 -11.77
C ILE A 112 -14.67 10.20 -12.56
N ASN A 113 -14.39 11.01 -13.59
CA ASN A 113 -15.39 11.72 -14.39
C ASN A 113 -16.44 12.47 -13.54
N GLY A 114 -15.97 13.22 -12.52
CA GLY A 114 -16.84 13.96 -11.60
C GLY A 114 -17.43 13.15 -10.44
N SER A 115 -17.06 11.87 -10.30
CA SER A 115 -17.50 10.97 -9.23
C SER A 115 -16.32 10.43 -8.40
N ASN A 116 -16.63 9.72 -7.32
CA ASN A 116 -15.70 8.90 -6.55
C ASN A 116 -15.94 7.39 -6.77
N VAL A 117 -16.71 7.03 -7.80
CA VAL A 117 -17.12 5.66 -8.10
C VAL A 117 -16.67 5.24 -9.50
N ILE A 118 -16.06 4.06 -9.60
CA ILE A 118 -15.84 3.35 -10.86
C ILE A 118 -16.95 2.33 -11.02
N ASN A 119 -17.73 2.42 -12.10
CA ASN A 119 -18.82 1.52 -12.42
C ASN A 119 -18.39 0.53 -13.50
N ILE A 120 -18.68 -0.74 -13.27
CA ILE A 120 -18.33 -1.83 -14.17
C ILE A 120 -19.61 -2.59 -14.52
N ASP A 121 -19.91 -2.72 -15.80
CA ASP A 121 -21.05 -3.51 -16.24
C ASP A 121 -20.77 -5.03 -16.12
N LYS A 122 -21.84 -5.81 -16.26
CA LYS A 122 -21.79 -7.27 -16.34
C LYS A 122 -20.97 -7.86 -17.51
N TRP A 123 -20.44 -7.00 -18.39
CA TRP A 123 -19.55 -7.34 -19.50
C TRP A 123 -18.10 -6.88 -19.24
N GLY A 124 -17.79 -6.40 -18.04
CA GLY A 124 -16.45 -5.97 -17.65
C GLY A 124 -16.04 -4.60 -18.20
N ASN A 125 -16.94 -3.85 -18.85
CA ASN A 125 -16.63 -2.51 -19.33
C ASN A 125 -16.79 -1.50 -18.21
N VAL A 126 -15.87 -0.52 -18.20
CA VAL A 126 -15.94 0.64 -17.31
C VAL A 126 -16.89 1.67 -17.93
N LEU A 127 -17.82 2.21 -17.14
CA LEU A 127 -18.95 3.02 -17.63
C LEU A 127 -18.83 4.53 -17.38
N ASN A 128 -17.70 4.97 -16.84
CA ASN A 128 -17.50 6.31 -16.28
C ASN A 128 -16.36 7.03 -17.00
#